data_AF-Q1MBQ7-F1
#
_entry.id   AF-Q1MBQ7-F1
#
_cell.length_a   1.000
_cell.length_b   1.000
_cell.length_c   1.000
_cell.angle_alpha   90.00
_cell.angle_beta   90.00
_cell.angle_gamma   90.00
#
_symmetry.space_group_name_H-M   'P 1'
#
loop_
_entity.id
_entity.type
_entity.pdbx_description
1 polymer ?
#
loop_
_entity_poly.entity_id
_entity_poly.type
_entity_poly.pdbx_seq_one_letter_code
_entity_poly.pdbx_strand_id
1 'polypeptide(L)'
;MRFRQSLCNPCRKGFPSLKLGNQAAQRHFRETIFMAEHHTGPVETGAPMDYKEHEKTYDMFIASAKYGSMLLIVLLLAMTAGFFGGAGLLGGLFVFIILLAAGIFLLR
;
A
#
# COMPACT_ATOMS: atom_id res chain seq x y z
N MET A 1 27.17 -39.49 -3.21
CA MET A 1 26.52 -38.27 -3.75
C MET A 1 27.00 -37.08 -2.93
N ARG A 2 27.91 -36.26 -3.48
CA ARG A 2 28.56 -35.13 -2.77
C ARG A 2 27.87 -33.82 -3.14
N PHE A 3 27.28 -33.16 -2.15
CA PHE A 3 26.62 -31.86 -2.27
C PHE A 3 27.66 -30.76 -2.53
N ARG A 4 27.51 -30.02 -3.64
CA ARG A 4 28.37 -28.89 -4.02
C ARG A 4 27.83 -27.60 -3.37
N GLN A 5 28.29 -27.31 -2.15
CA GLN A 5 28.04 -26.04 -1.45
C GLN A 5 29.03 -24.95 -1.90
N SER A 6 28.94 -24.47 -3.13
CA SER A 6 29.57 -23.18 -3.47
C SER A 6 28.72 -22.42 -4.47
N LEU A 7 28.55 -21.11 -4.21
CA LEU A 7 27.93 -20.08 -5.06
C LEU A 7 26.44 -19.79 -4.84
N CYS A 8 26.06 -19.36 -3.63
CA CYS A 8 25.18 -18.19 -3.45
C CYS A 8 24.98 -17.86 -1.96
N ASN A 9 26.00 -17.22 -1.37
CA ASN A 9 25.84 -16.20 -0.33
C ASN A 9 27.23 -15.70 0.09
N PRO A 10 27.77 -14.61 -0.50
CA PRO A 10 28.66 -13.76 0.26
C PRO A 10 27.81 -12.97 1.26
N CYS A 11 27.68 -13.61 2.43
CA CYS A 11 27.27 -13.07 3.70
C CYS A 11 27.80 -11.63 3.90
N ARG A 12 26.86 -10.66 3.96
CA ARG A 12 26.66 -9.77 5.11
C ARG A 12 27.90 -9.48 5.99
N LYS A 13 29.01 -9.00 5.44
CA LYS A 13 30.11 -8.34 6.19
C LYS A 13 30.80 -7.38 5.22
N GLY A 14 30.96 -6.12 5.65
CA GLY A 14 31.65 -5.10 4.86
C GLY A 14 32.99 -5.62 4.37
N PHE A 15 33.21 -5.54 3.06
CA PHE A 15 34.48 -5.85 2.41
C PHE A 15 35.19 -4.53 2.11
N PRO A 16 36.13 -4.09 2.96
CA PRO A 16 37.06 -3.05 2.60
C PRO A 16 38.08 -3.60 1.58
N SER A 17 38.34 -2.80 0.54
CA SER A 17 39.54 -2.89 -0.31
C SER A 17 39.76 -4.19 -1.10
N LEU A 18 39.11 -4.31 -2.26
CA LEU A 18 39.59 -5.14 -3.37
C LEU A 18 40.26 -4.24 -4.41
N LYS A 19 41.52 -3.91 -4.15
CA LYS A 19 42.46 -3.39 -5.14
C LYS A 19 42.83 -4.52 -6.11
N LEU A 20 42.85 -4.17 -7.40
CA LEU A 20 43.56 -4.86 -8.49
C LEU A 20 43.01 -6.22 -8.96
N GLY A 21 41.96 -6.16 -9.78
CA GLY A 21 41.51 -7.30 -10.58
C GLY A 21 40.68 -6.84 -11.78
N ASN A 22 41.37 -6.32 -12.81
CA ASN A 22 40.87 -5.93 -14.13
C ASN A 22 39.59 -5.07 -14.20
N GLN A 23 39.82 -3.76 -14.37
CA GLN A 23 38.80 -2.72 -14.59
C GLN A 23 37.85 -3.01 -15.78
N ALA A 24 38.23 -3.89 -16.72
CA ALA A 24 37.38 -4.25 -17.85
C ALA A 24 36.16 -5.12 -17.44
N ALA A 25 36.34 -6.05 -16.50
CA ALA A 25 35.25 -6.91 -16.03
C ALA A 25 34.24 -6.16 -15.17
N GLN A 26 34.71 -5.19 -14.36
CA GLN A 26 33.83 -4.31 -13.59
C GLN A 26 33.07 -3.30 -14.47
N ARG A 27 33.65 -2.85 -15.59
CA ARG A 27 32.92 -2.02 -16.58
C ARG A 27 31.81 -2.79 -17.27
N HIS A 28 32.04 -4.03 -17.70
CA HIS A 28 31.00 -4.85 -18.31
C HIS A 28 29.83 -5.12 -17.36
N PHE A 29 30.11 -5.45 -16.09
CA PHE A 29 29.03 -5.64 -15.11
C PHE A 29 28.26 -4.34 -14.80
N ARG A 30 28.96 -3.20 -14.72
CA ARG A 30 28.36 -1.88 -14.50
C ARG A 30 27.51 -1.41 -15.70
N GLU A 31 27.92 -1.72 -16.93
CA GLU A 31 27.10 -1.45 -18.11
C GLU A 31 25.90 -2.41 -18.21
N THR A 32 26.04 -3.69 -17.87
CA THR A 32 24.90 -4.62 -17.85
C THR A 32 23.85 -4.27 -16.78
N ILE A 33 24.27 -3.79 -15.60
CA ILE A 33 23.33 -3.32 -14.55
C ILE A 33 22.60 -2.05 -15.04
N PHE A 34 23.32 -1.11 -15.68
CA PHE A 34 22.71 0.12 -16.21
C PHE A 34 21.81 -0.14 -17.43
N MET A 35 22.10 -1.17 -18.23
CA MET A 35 21.27 -1.59 -19.38
C MET A 35 20.11 -2.53 -19.00
N ALA A 36 20.08 -3.12 -17.80
CA ALA A 36 19.02 -4.01 -17.34
C ALA A 36 17.81 -3.29 -16.72
N GLU A 37 17.93 -2.01 -16.38
CA GLU A 37 16.83 -1.16 -15.89
C GLU A 37 16.27 -0.20 -16.96
N HIS A 38 16.69 -0.35 -18.22
CA HIS A 38 16.14 0.45 -19.32
C HIS A 38 15.01 -0.29 -20.02
N HIS A 39 13.79 -0.18 -19.47
CA HIS A 39 12.56 -0.35 -20.21
C HIS A 39 12.42 0.79 -21.23
N THR A 40 13.24 0.79 -22.29
CA THR A 40 13.11 1.67 -23.45
C THR A 40 12.37 0.94 -24.55
N GLY A 41 11.16 0.47 -24.25
CA GLY A 41 10.11 0.54 -25.27
C GLY A 41 9.81 2.02 -25.52
N PRO A 42 9.25 2.40 -26.68
CA PRO A 42 8.76 3.75 -26.87
C PRO A 42 7.95 4.12 -25.64
N VAL A 43 8.09 5.35 -25.12
CA VAL A 43 7.16 5.82 -24.10
C VAL A 43 5.82 5.90 -24.83
N GLU A 44 5.08 4.79 -24.77
CA GLU A 44 3.70 4.70 -25.18
C GLU A 44 2.96 5.52 -24.13
N THR A 45 3.15 6.84 -24.12
CA THR A 45 2.19 7.79 -23.59
C THR A 45 0.97 7.56 -24.47
N GLY A 46 0.20 6.52 -24.12
CA GLY A 46 -0.92 6.05 -24.89
C GLY A 46 -1.82 7.23 -25.26
N ALA A 47 -2.51 7.09 -26.39
CA ALA A 47 -3.41 8.11 -26.93
C ALA A 47 -4.20 8.83 -25.81
N PRO A 48 -4.42 10.16 -25.91
CA PRO A 48 -5.03 10.95 -24.85
C PRO A 48 -6.34 10.29 -24.42
N MET A 49 -6.31 9.66 -23.25
CA MET A 49 -7.40 8.84 -22.75
C MET A 49 -8.42 9.76 -22.09
N ASP A 50 -9.73 9.53 -22.32
CA ASP A 50 -10.77 10.31 -21.65
C ASP A 50 -10.87 9.91 -20.17
N TYR A 51 -10.48 10.83 -19.29
CA TYR A 51 -10.45 10.62 -17.85
C TYR A 51 -11.78 10.93 -17.14
N LYS A 52 -12.79 11.45 -17.84
CA LYS A 52 -14.03 11.90 -17.19
C LYS A 52 -14.72 10.80 -16.37
N GLU A 53 -14.78 9.59 -16.91
CA GLU A 53 -15.40 8.47 -16.19
C GLU A 53 -14.46 7.85 -15.15
N HIS A 54 -13.14 7.96 -15.32
CA HIS A 54 -12.14 7.51 -14.34
C HIS A 54 -12.22 8.36 -13.06
N GLU A 55 -12.22 9.69 -13.20
CA GLU A 55 -12.31 10.61 -12.06
C GLU A 55 -13.64 10.45 -11.32
N LYS A 56 -14.75 10.38 -12.05
CA LYS A 56 -16.08 10.19 -11.46
C LYS A 56 -16.18 8.91 -10.62
N THR A 57 -15.64 7.80 -11.13
CA THR A 57 -15.69 6.52 -10.41
C THR A 57 -14.74 6.54 -9.21
N TYR A 58 -13.58 7.19 -9.36
CA TYR A 58 -12.61 7.35 -8.27
C TYR A 58 -13.15 8.22 -7.14
N ASP A 59 -13.84 9.32 -7.45
CA ASP A 59 -14.49 10.19 -6.46
C ASP A 59 -15.57 9.44 -5.68
N MET A 60 -16.38 8.62 -6.36
CA MET A 60 -17.36 7.76 -5.71
C MET A 60 -16.69 6.70 -4.82
N PHE A 61 -15.58 6.12 -5.27
CA PHE A 61 -14.78 5.19 -4.47
C PHE A 61 -14.24 5.86 -3.20
N ILE A 62 -13.65 7.06 -3.30
CA ILE A 62 -13.16 7.79 -2.12
C ILE A 62 -14.31 8.14 -1.17
N ALA A 63 -15.43 8.64 -1.70
CA ALA A 63 -16.59 8.96 -0.87
C ALA A 63 -17.10 7.73 -0.12
N SER A 64 -17.29 6.61 -0.83
CA SER A 64 -17.75 5.35 -0.22
C SER A 64 -16.74 4.79 0.80
N ALA A 65 -15.44 4.84 0.53
CA ALA A 65 -14.42 4.39 1.47
C ALA A 65 -14.39 5.26 2.75
N LYS A 66 -14.53 6.58 2.60
CA LYS A 66 -14.59 7.55 3.70
C LYS A 66 -15.79 7.30 4.61
N TYR A 67 -17.00 7.23 4.04
CA TYR A 67 -18.21 6.99 4.84
C TYR A 67 -18.33 5.54 5.33
N GLY A 68 -17.85 4.57 4.54
CA GLY A 68 -17.86 3.15 4.89
C GLY A 68 -16.95 2.82 6.08
N SER A 69 -15.71 3.32 6.07
CA SER A 69 -14.79 3.12 7.20
C SER A 69 -15.30 3.77 8.49
N MET A 70 -15.89 4.97 8.41
CA MET A 70 -16.56 5.62 9.53
C MET A 70 -17.72 4.79 10.08
N LEU A 71 -18.58 4.25 9.21
CA LEU A 71 -19.74 3.46 9.63
C LEU A 71 -19.32 2.23 10.44
N LEU A 72 -18.25 1.54 10.02
CA LEU A 72 -17.70 0.40 10.75
C LEU A 72 -17.18 0.80 12.13
N ILE A 73 -16.45 1.91 12.24
CA ILE A 73 -15.92 2.40 13.53
C ILE A 73 -17.08 2.75 14.47
N VAL A 74 -18.08 3.48 13.99
CA VAL A 74 -19.25 3.87 14.77
C VAL A 74 -20.05 2.65 15.23
N LEU A 75 -20.22 1.65 14.36
CA LEU A 75 -20.89 0.40 14.71
C LEU A 75 -20.18 -0.33 15.86
N LEU A 76 -18.85 -0.45 15.79
CA LEU A 76 -18.05 -1.11 16.82
C LEU A 76 -18.12 -0.36 18.17
N LEU A 77 -18.04 0.98 18.14
CA LEU A 77 -18.19 1.80 19.34
C LEU A 77 -19.59 1.67 19.95
N ALA A 78 -20.63 1.67 19.12
CA ALA A 78 -22.01 1.55 19.58
C ALA A 78 -22.31 0.17 20.20
N MET A 79 -21.79 -0.91 19.62
CA MET A 79 -21.89 -2.25 20.21
C MET A 79 -21.16 -2.31 21.55
N THR A 80 -19.98 -1.68 21.64
CA THR A 80 -19.23 -1.61 22.88
C THR A 80 -20.02 -0.82 23.94
N ALA A 81 -20.52 0.37 23.62
CA ALA A 81 -21.30 1.17 24.58
C ALA A 81 -22.65 0.54 24.96
N GLY A 82 -23.36 -0.07 24.00
CA GLY A 82 -24.69 -0.64 24.20
C GLY A 82 -24.69 -1.88 25.10
N PHE A 83 -23.70 -2.77 24.93
CA PHE A 83 -23.60 -3.98 25.74
C PHE A 83 -22.97 -3.72 27.11
N PHE A 84 -21.94 -2.87 27.20
CA PHE A 84 -21.29 -2.57 28.47
C PHE A 84 -22.10 -1.59 29.34
N GLY A 85 -22.96 -0.77 28.75
CA GLY A 85 -23.86 0.13 29.47
C GLY A 85 -25.14 -0.51 30.02
N GLY A 86 -25.34 -1.82 29.84
CA GLY A 86 -26.51 -2.56 30.37
C GLY A 86 -27.85 -2.30 29.66
N ALA A 87 -27.89 -1.37 28.71
CA ALA A 87 -29.09 -1.02 27.94
C ALA A 87 -29.35 -1.93 26.72
N GLY A 88 -28.41 -2.84 26.41
CA GLY A 88 -28.56 -3.85 25.36
C GLY A 88 -28.70 -3.25 23.96
N LEU A 89 -29.50 -3.90 23.11
CA LEU A 89 -29.68 -3.52 21.70
C LEU A 89 -30.26 -2.10 21.53
N LEU A 90 -31.22 -1.70 22.37
CA LEU A 90 -31.87 -0.40 22.27
C LEU A 90 -30.91 0.73 22.67
N GLY A 91 -30.09 0.52 23.70
CA GLY A 91 -29.05 1.46 24.08
C GLY A 91 -27.95 1.59 23.02
N GLY A 92 -27.50 0.46 22.47
CA GLY A 92 -26.54 0.45 21.36
C GLY A 92 -27.06 1.17 20.12
N LEU A 93 -28.34 0.97 19.76
CA LEU A 93 -28.97 1.64 18.63
C LEU A 93 -29.10 3.16 18.85
N PHE A 94 -29.42 3.58 20.07
CA PHE A 94 -29.47 5.00 20.41
C PHE A 94 -28.08 5.66 20.30
N VAL A 95 -27.05 5.05 20.87
CA VAL A 95 -25.66 5.54 20.77
C VAL A 95 -25.17 5.53 19.32
N PHE A 96 -25.53 4.50 18.55
CA PHE A 96 -25.21 4.39 17.12
C PHE A 96 -25.74 5.58 16.33
N ILE A 97 -27.02 5.95 16.49
CA ILE A 97 -27.64 7.07 15.78
C ILE A 97 -26.91 8.39 16.11
N ILE A 98 -26.59 8.62 17.39
CA ILE A 98 -25.90 9.84 17.83
C ILE A 98 -24.49 9.91 17.24
N LEU A 99 -23.72 8.84 17.35
CA LEU A 99 -22.35 8.78 16.82
C LEU A 99 -22.33 8.84 15.29
N LEU A 100 -23.34 8.28 14.62
CA LEU A 100 -23.47 8.35 13.17
C LEU A 100 -23.74 9.81 12.73
N ALA A 101 -24.66 10.50 13.40
CA ALA A 101 -24.92 11.92 13.14
C ALA A 101 -23.68 12.77 13.40
N ALA A 102 -22.99 12.53 14.52
CA ALA A 102 -21.76 13.24 14.88
C ALA A 102 -20.64 13.01 13.87
N GLY A 103 -20.43 11.77 13.43
CA GLY A 103 -19.38 11.50 12.45
C GLY A 103 -19.72 12.02 11.05
N ILE A 104 -21.00 12.02 10.62
CA ILE A 104 -21.40 12.65 9.36
C ILE A 104 -21.12 14.15 9.42
N PHE A 105 -21.40 14.80 10.56
CA PHE A 105 -21.12 16.22 10.75
C PHE A 105 -19.61 16.51 10.73
N LEU A 106 -18.79 15.67 11.35
CA LEU A 106 -17.33 15.86 11.41
C LEU A 106 -16.64 15.63 10.07
N LEU A 107 -17.14 14.69 9.27
CA LEU A 107 -16.59 14.33 7.96
C LEU A 107 -17.18 15.17 6.82
N ARG A 108 -18.06 16.13 7.11
CA ARG A 108 -18.61 17.06 6.12
C ARG A 108 -17.68 18.26 5.98
#